data_AF-A0A7Y3A096-F1
#
_entry.id   AF-A0A7Y3A096-F1
#
_cell.length_a   1.000
_cell.length_b   1.000
_cell.length_c   1.000
_cell.angle_alpha   90.00
_cell.angle_beta   90.00
_cell.angle_gamma   90.00
#
_symmetry.space_group_name_H-M   'P 1'
#
loop_
_entity.id
_entity.type
_entity.pdbx_description
1 polymer ?
#
loop_
_entity_poly.entity_id
_entity_poly.type
_entity_poly.pdbx_seq_one_letter_code
_entity_poly.pdbx_strand_id
1 'polypeptide(L)' 'TEARIQLNDKFPDVNEIVPFINSERAALREELIPFLTVSLKVDRDANMGIVGDIKQELRKVNALKINYTTGKGSALSNLD' A
#
# COMPACT_ATOMS: atom_id res chain seq x y z
N THR A 1 8.07 15.88 12.08
CA THR A 1 8.50 14.73 11.26
C THR A 1 7.43 14.49 10.23
N GLU A 2 7.73 14.75 8.96
CA GLU A 2 6.76 14.60 7.86
C GLU A 2 6.78 13.14 7.40
N ALA A 3 5.60 12.52 7.33
CA ALA A 3 5.48 11.13 6.90
C ALA A 3 5.60 11.07 5.37
N ARG A 4 6.53 10.23 4.90
CA ARG A 4 6.85 10.07 3.48
C ARG A 4 6.30 8.76 2.97
N ILE A 5 5.70 8.79 1.79
CA ILE A 5 5.16 7.61 1.10
C ILE A 5 6.16 7.21 0.02
N GLN A 6 6.37 5.91 -0.14
CA GLN A 6 7.21 5.35 -1.19
C GLN A 6 6.40 4.32 -1.99
N LEU A 7 6.38 4.47 -3.32
CA LEU A 7 5.87 3.46 -4.25
C LEU A 7 7.02 3.03 -5.15
N ASN A 8 7.47 1.78 -5.02
CA ASN A 8 8.68 1.25 -5.66
C ASN A 8 9.89 2.18 -5.40
N ASP A 9 10.40 2.86 -6.43
CA ASP A 9 11.60 3.71 -6.35
C ASP A 9 11.28 5.23 -6.29
N LYS A 10 10.00 5.59 -6.16
CA LYS A 10 9.55 6.98 -6.15
C LYS A 10 8.94 7.38 -4.81
N PHE A 11 8.97 8.68 -4.53
CA PHE A 11 8.29 9.32 -3.41
C PHE A 11 7.06 10.12 -3.90
N PRO A 12 5.94 9.44 -4.16
CA PRO A 12 4.72 10.07 -4.63
C PRO A 12 3.90 10.69 -3.50
N ASP A 13 3.01 11.59 -3.89
CA ASP A 13 1.90 12.03 -3.04
C ASP A 13 0.78 10.97 -3.00
N VAL A 14 -0.11 11.08 -2.00
CA VAL A 14 -1.26 10.18 -1.81
C VAL A 14 -2.11 10.06 -3.09
N ASN A 15 -2.25 11.14 -3.85
CA ASN A 15 -3.07 11.20 -5.07
C ASN A 15 -2.48 10.38 -6.23
N GLU A 16 -1.18 10.07 -6.21
CA GLU A 16 -0.53 9.32 -7.29
C GLU A 16 -0.60 7.79 -7.11
N ILE A 17 -1.18 7.32 -6.00
CA ILE A 17 -1.39 5.88 -5.74
C ILE A 17 -2.35 5.26 -6.76
N VAL A 18 -3.41 5.98 -7.13
CA VAL A 18 -4.41 5.55 -8.11
C VAL A 18 -3.81 5.31 -9.49
N PRO A 19 -3.13 6.28 -10.13
CA PRO A 19 -2.53 6.07 -11.45
C PRO A 19 -1.43 5.00 -11.41
N PHE A 20 -0.67 4.90 -10.31
CA PHE A 20 0.33 3.85 -10.14
C PHE A 20 -0.29 2.45 -10.22
N ILE A 21 -1.36 2.18 -9.45
CA ILE A 21 -2.03 0.87 -9.48
C ILE A 21 -2.63 0.55 -10.84
N ASN A 22 -3.20 1.55 -11.51
CA ASN A 22 -3.74 1.35 -12.86
C ASN A 22 -2.65 0.99 -13.87
N SER A 23 -1.46 1.59 -13.77
CA SER A 23 -0.32 1.23 -14.61
C SER A 23 0.18 -0.19 -14.35
N GLU A 24 0.27 -0.60 -13.08
CA GLU A 24 0.64 -1.97 -12.69
C GLU A 24 -0.39 -2.99 -13.20
N ARG A 25 -1.69 -2.67 -13.09
CA ARG A 25 -2.76 -3.52 -13.62
C ARG A 25 -2.72 -3.63 -15.14
N ALA A 26 -2.36 -2.57 -15.85
CA ALA A 26 -2.23 -2.59 -17.31
C ALA A 26 -0.99 -3.35 -17.80
N ALA A 27 0.08 -3.40 -16.98
CA ALA A 27 1.28 -4.17 -17.28
C ALA A 27 1.12 -5.68 -17.03
N LEU A 28 0.19 -6.05 -16.15
CA LEU A 28 -0.12 -7.43 -15.82
C LEU A 28 -1.08 -8.07 -16.85
N ARG A 29 -0.94 -9.39 -17.02
CA ARG A 29 -1.90 -10.18 -17.81
C ARG A 29 -3.26 -10.19 -17.13
N GLU A 30 -4.33 -10.18 -17.93
CA GLU A 30 -5.71 -10.11 -17.43
C GLU A 30 -6.05 -11.18 -16.39
N GLU A 31 -5.49 -12.39 -16.55
CA GLU A 31 -5.67 -13.52 -15.64
C GLU A 31 -5.12 -13.26 -14.22
N LEU A 32 -4.09 -12.42 -14.08
CA LEU A 32 -3.42 -12.13 -12.82
C LEU A 32 -3.99 -10.90 -12.11
N ILE A 33 -4.75 -10.06 -12.80
CA ILE A 33 -5.42 -8.88 -12.23
C ILE A 33 -6.22 -9.20 -10.94
N PRO A 34 -7.06 -10.26 -10.88
CA PRO A 34 -7.81 -10.56 -9.64
C PRO A 34 -6.93 -11.09 -8.49
N PHE A 35 -5.69 -11.51 -8.77
CA PHE A 35 -4.75 -12.00 -7.77
C PHE A 35 -3.79 -10.92 -7.27
N LEU A 36 -3.85 -9.71 -7.85
CA LEU A 36 -3.04 -8.57 -7.42
C LEU A 36 -3.26 -8.31 -5.92
N THR A 37 -2.17 -8.34 -5.18
CA THR A 37 -2.15 -8.12 -3.73
C THR A 37 -1.20 -6.96 -3.44
N VAL A 38 -1.69 -5.94 -2.74
CA VAL A 38 -0.89 -4.76 -2.38
C VAL A 38 -0.31 -4.97 -1.00
N SER A 39 1.02 -4.91 -0.89
CA SER A 39 1.71 -5.00 0.40
C SER A 39 2.00 -3.59 0.92
N LEU A 40 1.34 -3.22 2.02
CA LEU A 40 1.53 -1.95 2.71
C LEU A 40 2.42 -2.18 3.94
N LYS A 41 3.66 -1.72 3.85
CA LYS A 41 4.61 -1.72 4.95
C LYS A 41 4.64 -0.34 5.61
N VAL A 42 4.40 -0.30 6.90
CA VAL A 42 4.29 0.95 7.68
C VAL A 42 5.22 0.86 8.89
N ASP A 43 5.86 1.97 9.24
CA ASP A 43 6.66 2.05 10.46
C ASP A 43 5.77 2.27 11.69
N ARG A 44 6.19 1.77 12.86
CA ARG A 44 5.43 1.85 14.11
C ARG A 44 5.06 3.29 14.50
N ASP A 45 5.96 4.23 14.22
CA ASP A 45 5.80 5.64 14.59
C ASP A 45 5.16 6.49 13.46
N ALA A 46 4.65 5.84 12.40
CA ALA A 46 4.04 6.54 11.27
C ALA A 46 2.67 7.14 11.64
N ASN A 47 2.34 8.27 11.01
CA ASN A 47 1.05 8.92 11.21
C ASN A 47 -0.08 8.08 10.58
N MET A 48 -1.00 7.60 11.42
CA MET A 48 -2.15 6.81 11.01
C MET A 48 -3.14 7.56 10.09
N GLY A 49 -3.12 8.90 10.07
CA GLY A 49 -3.92 9.69 9.14
C GLY A 49 -3.58 9.36 7.69
N ILE A 50 -2.29 9.37 7.35
CA ILE A 50 -1.80 9.06 5.99
C ILE A 50 -2.07 7.61 5.62
N VAL A 51 -1.93 6.68 6.56
CA VAL A 51 -2.28 5.27 6.34
C VAL A 51 -3.77 5.12 6.03
N GLY A 52 -4.62 5.92 6.69
CA GLY A 52 -6.05 6.01 6.40
C GLY A 52 -6.31 6.48 4.97
N ASP A 53 -5.67 7.57 4.57
CA ASP A 53 -5.83 8.15 3.23
C ASP A 53 -5.37 7.18 2.13
N ILE A 54 -4.22 6.51 2.31
CA ILE A 54 -3.73 5.45 1.41
C ILE A 54 -4.79 4.35 1.27
N LYS A 55 -5.36 3.87 2.38
CA LYS A 55 -6.40 2.82 2.33
C LYS A 55 -7.65 3.29 1.60
N GLN A 56 -8.02 4.57 1.71
CA GLN A 56 -9.15 5.11 0.96
C GLN A 56 -8.86 5.14 -0.55
N GLU A 57 -7.68 5.58 -0.96
CA GLU A 57 -7.28 5.56 -2.37
C GLU A 57 -7.24 4.13 -2.93
N LEU A 58 -6.68 3.17 -2.19
CA LEU A 58 -6.66 1.75 -2.56
C LEU A 58 -8.07 1.18 -2.75
N ARG A 59 -9.05 1.62 -1.93
CA ARG A 59 -10.45 1.21 -2.08
C ARG A 59 -11.08 1.76 -3.37
N LYS A 60 -10.76 2.99 -3.77
CA LYS A 60 -11.29 3.59 -5.02
C LYS A 60 -10.88 2.80 -6.26
N VAL A 61 -9.70 2.18 -6.26
CA VAL A 61 -9.19 1.35 -7.36
C VAL A 61 -9.54 -0.14 -7.24
N ASN A 62 -10.40 -0.50 -6.28
CA ASN A 62 -10.76 -1.90 -5.96
C ASN A 62 -9.56 -2.79 -5.60
N ALA A 63 -8.47 -2.22 -5.09
CA ALA A 63 -7.34 -2.98 -4.55
C ALA A 63 -7.64 -3.44 -3.11
N LEU A 64 -8.58 -4.37 -2.97
CA LEU A 64 -9.11 -4.81 -1.66
C LEU A 64 -8.22 -5.86 -0.97
N LYS A 65 -7.37 -6.54 -1.74
CA LYS A 65 -6.39 -7.49 -1.21
C LYS A 65 -5.15 -6.74 -0.73
N ILE A 66 -5.16 -6.38 0.55
CA ILE A 66 -4.08 -5.61 1.17
C ILE A 66 -3.42 -6.46 2.27
N ASN A 67 -2.10 -6.61 2.20
CA ASN A 67 -1.29 -7.12 3.30
C ASN A 67 -0.73 -5.93 4.09
N TYR A 68 -0.86 -5.94 5.42
CA TYR A 68 -0.42 -4.84 6.28
C TYR A 68 0.67 -5.33 7.23
N THR A 69 1.82 -4.65 7.23
CA THR A 69 2.97 -5.02 8.08
C THR A 69 3.53 -3.79 8.78
N THR A 70 3.57 -3.80 10.11
CA THR A 70 3.92 -2.64 10.97
C THR A 70 5.27 -2.74 11.68
N GLY A 71 6.09 -3.76 11.39
CA GLY A 71 7.37 -3.97 12.07
C GLY A 71 8.40 -4.72 11.23
N LYS A 72 9.68 -4.56 11.59
CA LYS A 72 10.73 -5.50 11.20
C LYS A 72 10.77 -6.61 12.27
N GLY A 73 10.12 -7.73 11.99
CA GLY A 73 10.00 -8.87 12.91
C GLY A 73 8.93 -9.85 12.43
N SER A 74 9.04 -11.12 12.83
CA SER A 74 8.06 -12.17 12.53
C SER A 74 6.63 -11.68 12.79
N ALA A 75 5.66 -12.06 11.97
CA ALA A 75 4.25 -11.65 12.13
C ALA A 75 3.68 -11.94 13.53
N LEU A 76 4.29 -12.90 14.25
CA LEU A 76 3.97 -13.30 15.62
C LEU A 76 4.40 -12.29 16.69
N SER A 77 5.38 -11.41 16.42
CA SER A 77 5.89 -10.45 17.42
C SER A 77 4.99 -9.23 17.64
N ASN A 78 3.83 -9.18 16.99
CA ASN A 78 2.84 -8.11 17.16
C ASN A 78 1.62 -8.57 17.99
N LEU A 79 1.65 -9.80 18.52
CA LEU A 79 0.54 -10.39 19.29
C LEU A 79 0.73 -10.28 20.82
N ASP A 80 1.91 -9.86 21.27
CA ASP A 80 2.25 -9.59 22.68
C ASP A 80 2.13 -8.09 23.02
#